data_AF-A0A849RCT0-F1
#
_entry.id   AF-A0A849RCT0-F1
#
_cell.length_a   1.000
_cell.length_b   1.000
_cell.length_c   1.000
_cell.angle_alpha   90.00
_cell.angle_beta   90.00
_cell.angle_gamma   90.00
#
_symmetry.space_group_name_H-M   'P 1'
#
loop_
_entity.id
_entity.type
_entity.pdbx_description
1 polymer ?
#
loop_
_entity_poly.entity_id
_entity_poly.type
_entity_poly.pdbx_seq_one_letter_code
_entity_poly.pdbx_strand_id
1 'polypeptide(L)'
;MRLLSILTIGVLWTCQVIAAQKPSIPNVNLQVTVQQKENGIIATDWYHILHLQCFDGSCSLTSTSLNQCKESYTGNKVFYPKVERSSTVEGNLTVTSVRDGELEVHESDVLVKSTYLFSFEPTSNSIADNLTGFSGGFVKNSIIAEKVLTVEYIPLKKRFIEVKLDCSVLLPGLSEP
;
A
#
# COMPACT_ATOMS: atom_id res chain seq x y z
N MET A 1 -54.49 54.14 21.53
CA MET A 1 -53.28 54.55 20.76
C MET A 1 -52.13 54.60 21.75
N ARG A 2 -51.02 53.86 21.67
CA ARG A 2 -50.36 53.07 20.62
C ARG A 2 -49.60 51.92 21.33
N LEU A 3 -49.67 50.70 20.81
CA LEU A 3 -48.77 49.60 21.18
C LEU A 3 -47.46 49.78 20.41
N LEU A 4 -46.32 49.88 21.11
CA LEU A 4 -44.99 49.80 20.51
C LEU A 4 -44.66 48.33 20.27
N SER A 5 -44.66 47.91 19.00
CA SER A 5 -44.09 46.64 18.55
C SER A 5 -42.62 46.86 18.24
N ILE A 6 -41.73 46.38 19.10
CA ILE A 6 -40.28 46.35 18.84
C ILE A 6 -39.98 45.05 18.09
N LEU A 7 -39.65 45.18 16.80
CA LEU A 7 -39.29 44.11 15.90
C LEU A 7 -37.82 43.72 16.14
N THR A 8 -37.58 42.61 16.84
CA THR A 8 -36.25 42.01 16.98
C THR A 8 -35.87 41.30 15.69
N ILE A 9 -34.95 41.90 14.92
CA ILE A 9 -34.31 41.27 13.76
C ILE A 9 -33.21 40.35 14.27
N GLY A 10 -33.51 39.05 14.39
CA GLY A 10 -32.53 38.01 14.67
C GLY A 10 -31.72 37.69 13.41
N VAL A 11 -30.47 38.13 13.36
CA VAL A 11 -29.53 37.76 12.29
C VAL A 11 -29.03 36.33 12.57
N LEU A 12 -29.63 35.33 11.91
CA LEU A 12 -29.09 33.97 11.90
C LEU A 12 -27.79 33.95 11.08
N TRP A 13 -26.65 33.95 11.76
CA TRP A 13 -25.37 33.60 11.16
C TRP A 13 -25.34 32.10 10.89
N THR A 14 -25.69 31.69 9.68
CA THR A 14 -25.43 30.32 9.22
C THR A 14 -23.94 30.19 8.94
N CYS A 15 -23.21 29.54 9.86
CA CYS A 15 -21.84 29.14 9.64
C CYS A 15 -21.83 28.09 8.51
N GLN A 16 -21.52 28.51 7.29
CA GLN A 16 -21.37 27.58 6.17
C GLN A 16 -20.09 26.78 6.40
N VAL A 17 -20.25 25.57 6.91
CA VAL A 17 -19.18 24.58 6.98
C VAL A 17 -18.87 24.18 5.53
N ILE A 18 -17.84 24.78 4.93
CA ILE A 18 -17.32 24.33 3.65
C ILE A 18 -16.73 22.95 3.89
N ALA A 19 -17.48 21.91 3.52
CA ALA A 19 -16.96 20.55 3.52
C ALA A 19 -15.80 20.51 2.51
N ALA A 20 -14.57 20.37 3.02
CA ALA A 20 -13.41 20.19 2.16
C ALA A 20 -13.63 18.93 1.32
N GLN A 21 -13.75 19.10 0.01
CA GLN A 21 -13.84 17.98 -0.91
C GLN A 21 -12.52 17.21 -0.81
N LYS A 22 -12.59 15.92 -0.44
CA LYS A 22 -11.41 15.07 -0.42
C LYS A 22 -10.78 15.09 -1.82
N PRO A 23 -9.47 15.31 -1.95
CA PRO A 23 -8.82 15.27 -3.25
C PRO A 23 -9.08 13.91 -3.90
N SER A 24 -9.48 13.93 -5.18
CA SER A 24 -9.75 12.73 -5.95
C SER A 24 -8.48 11.90 -6.09
N ILE A 25 -8.61 10.57 -5.99
CA ILE A 25 -7.49 9.67 -6.23
C ILE A 25 -7.14 9.73 -7.73
N PRO A 26 -5.90 10.09 -8.10
CA PRO A 26 -5.48 10.16 -9.49
C PRO A 26 -5.26 8.76 -10.09
N ASN A 27 -5.19 8.71 -11.42
CA ASN A 27 -4.82 7.49 -12.13
C ASN A 27 -3.31 7.26 -11.99
N VAL A 28 -2.90 6.11 -11.43
CA VAL A 28 -1.50 5.80 -11.17
C VAL A 28 -1.16 4.34 -11.50
N ASN A 29 0.10 4.09 -11.81
CA ASN A 29 0.69 2.78 -12.02
C ASN A 29 2.11 2.75 -11.41
N LEU A 30 2.18 2.54 -10.10
CA LEU A 30 3.39 2.71 -9.31
C LEU A 30 3.94 1.36 -8.87
N GLN A 31 5.24 1.15 -9.05
CA GLN A 31 5.91 -0.08 -8.66
C GLN A 31 7.16 0.21 -7.84
N VAL A 32 7.35 -0.55 -6.76
CA VAL A 32 8.55 -0.50 -5.93
C VAL A 32 8.96 -1.89 -5.52
N THR A 33 10.27 -2.17 -5.53
CA THR A 33 10.81 -3.36 -4.88
C THR A 33 11.39 -2.97 -3.52
N VAL A 34 11.02 -3.72 -2.48
CA VAL A 34 11.42 -3.46 -1.10
C VAL A 34 12.04 -4.71 -0.45
N GLN A 35 12.89 -4.48 0.53
CA GLN A 35 13.39 -5.51 1.46
C GLN A 35 12.73 -5.33 2.82
N GLN A 36 12.55 -6.43 3.54
CA GLN A 36 12.04 -6.38 4.91
C GLN A 36 13.15 -6.00 5.89
N LYS A 37 12.81 -5.19 6.89
CA LYS A 37 13.66 -4.91 8.03
C LYS A 37 12.89 -5.18 9.31
N GLU A 38 13.39 -6.11 10.11
CA GLU A 38 12.81 -6.50 11.40
C GLU A 38 13.89 -6.36 12.48
N ASN A 39 13.55 -5.75 13.62
CA ASN A 39 14.48 -5.55 14.75
C ASN A 39 15.82 -4.89 14.34
N GLY A 40 15.78 -3.99 13.35
CA GLY A 40 16.94 -3.30 12.82
C GLY A 40 17.75 -4.07 11.77
N ILE A 41 17.43 -5.35 11.53
CA ILE A 41 18.13 -6.22 10.57
C ILE A 41 17.36 -6.25 9.25
N ILE A 42 18.04 -5.96 8.15
CA ILE A 42 17.47 -6.04 6.80
C ILE A 42 17.62 -7.49 6.30
N ALA A 43 16.51 -8.11 5.94
CA ALA A 43 16.49 -9.40 5.26
C ALA A 43 17.03 -9.22 3.84
N THR A 44 18.26 -9.69 3.60
CA THR A 44 18.92 -9.57 2.30
C THR A 44 18.34 -10.50 1.26
N ASP A 45 17.69 -11.57 1.69
CA ASP A 45 17.12 -12.63 0.86
C ASP A 45 15.62 -12.47 0.63
N TRP A 46 14.93 -11.50 1.24
CA TRP A 46 13.48 -11.38 1.12
C TRP A 46 13.07 -10.06 0.44
N TYR A 47 12.59 -10.19 -0.79
CA TYR A 47 12.09 -9.07 -1.60
C TYR A 47 10.58 -9.10 -1.74
N HIS A 48 9.96 -7.92 -1.80
CA HIS A 48 8.58 -7.74 -2.24
C HIS A 48 8.52 -6.73 -3.38
N ILE A 49 7.83 -7.09 -4.46
CA ILE A 49 7.42 -6.12 -5.47
C ILE A 49 6.02 -5.67 -5.12
N LEU A 50 5.88 -4.41 -4.75
CA LEU A 50 4.59 -3.77 -4.50
C LEU A 50 4.19 -2.99 -5.75
N HIS A 51 3.00 -3.27 -6.24
CA HIS A 51 2.45 -2.65 -7.44
C HIS A 51 1.08 -2.08 -7.14
N LEU A 52 1.01 -0.75 -7.06
CA LEU A 52 -0.22 0.02 -6.87
C LEU A 52 -0.73 0.51 -8.22
N GLN A 53 -1.96 0.16 -8.54
CA GLN A 53 -2.67 0.67 -9.70
C GLN A 53 -3.95 1.34 -9.24
N CYS A 54 -4.21 2.56 -9.69
CA CYS A 54 -5.49 3.23 -9.52
C CYS A 54 -6.02 3.71 -10.88
N PHE A 55 -7.30 3.50 -11.12
CA PHE A 55 -8.01 3.97 -12.31
C PHE A 55 -9.43 4.39 -11.92
N ASP A 56 -9.80 5.63 -12.24
CA ASP A 56 -11.11 6.22 -11.98
C ASP A 56 -11.59 6.02 -10.52
N GLY A 57 -10.68 6.26 -9.58
CA GLY A 57 -10.93 6.15 -8.14
C GLY A 57 -10.94 4.73 -7.58
N SER A 58 -10.87 3.69 -8.42
CA SER A 58 -10.70 2.30 -7.99
C SER A 58 -9.23 1.94 -7.95
N CYS A 59 -8.78 1.30 -6.87
CA CYS A 59 -7.38 0.92 -6.71
C CYS A 59 -7.21 -0.57 -6.41
N SER A 60 -6.08 -1.11 -6.83
CA SER A 60 -5.59 -2.43 -6.47
C SER A 60 -4.12 -2.37 -6.10
N LEU A 61 -3.74 -3.11 -5.06
CA LEU A 61 -2.35 -3.33 -4.67
C LEU A 61 -2.04 -4.81 -4.87
N THR A 62 -0.97 -5.09 -5.62
CA THR A 62 -0.40 -6.44 -5.73
C THR A 62 0.94 -6.48 -5.00
N SER A 63 1.11 -7.44 -4.11
CA SER A 63 2.38 -7.74 -3.45
C SER A 63 2.91 -9.08 -3.94
N THR A 64 4.11 -9.09 -4.52
CA THR A 64 4.79 -10.32 -4.97
C THR A 64 6.03 -10.57 -4.11
N SER A 65 5.99 -11.61 -3.28
CA SER A 65 7.14 -12.05 -2.50
C SER A 65 8.09 -12.91 -3.32
N LEU A 66 9.39 -12.59 -3.25
CA LEU A 66 10.47 -13.28 -3.97
C LEU A 66 11.60 -13.69 -3.02
N ASN A 67 12.36 -14.70 -3.44
CA ASN A 67 13.61 -15.16 -2.81
C ASN A 67 13.51 -15.65 -1.35
N GLN A 68 12.29 -15.94 -0.87
CA GLN A 68 12.03 -16.59 0.42
C GLN A 68 12.46 -18.06 0.43
N CYS A 69 13.77 -18.30 0.45
CA CYS A 69 14.34 -19.62 0.25
C CYS A 69 13.96 -20.61 1.35
N LYS A 70 13.37 -21.74 0.96
CA LYS A 70 13.00 -22.87 1.80
C LYS A 70 13.45 -24.17 1.15
N GLU A 71 13.55 -25.23 1.94
CA GLU A 71 13.81 -26.57 1.42
C GLU A 71 12.60 -27.09 0.65
N SER A 72 12.84 -27.65 -0.55
CA SER A 72 11.83 -28.34 -1.35
C SER A 72 11.74 -29.83 -0.99
N TYR A 73 10.74 -30.52 -1.54
CA TYR A 73 10.60 -31.98 -1.43
C TYR A 73 11.77 -32.77 -2.06
N THR A 74 12.58 -32.13 -2.93
CA THR A 74 13.79 -32.73 -3.50
C THR A 74 15.05 -32.37 -2.73
N GLY A 75 14.95 -31.70 -1.56
CA GLY A 75 16.09 -31.25 -0.75
C GLY A 75 16.82 -30.00 -1.29
N ASN A 76 16.43 -29.48 -2.46
CA ASN A 76 17.02 -28.26 -3.02
C ASN A 76 16.40 -27.02 -2.36
N LYS A 77 17.21 -25.97 -2.13
CA LYS A 77 16.69 -24.65 -1.74
C LYS A 77 15.97 -24.00 -2.92
N VAL A 78 14.72 -23.63 -2.70
CA VAL A 78 13.87 -22.95 -3.69
C VAL A 78 13.02 -21.89 -3.02
N PHE A 79 12.44 -20.98 -3.79
CA PHE A 79 11.36 -20.13 -3.32
C PHE A 79 10.09 -20.34 -4.15
N TYR A 80 8.95 -20.11 -3.51
CA TYR A 80 7.63 -20.09 -4.15
C TYR A 80 7.21 -18.63 -4.29
N PRO A 81 7.00 -18.09 -5.50
CA PRO A 81 6.45 -16.76 -5.66
C PRO A 81 5.07 -16.71 -5.03
N LYS A 82 4.88 -15.82 -4.05
CA LYS A 82 3.58 -15.58 -3.43
C LYS A 82 3.05 -14.27 -3.96
N VAL A 83 1.84 -14.30 -4.54
CA VAL A 83 1.15 -13.10 -5.04
C VAL A 83 -0.07 -12.87 -4.16
N GLU A 84 -0.11 -11.71 -3.52
CA GLU A 84 -1.23 -11.24 -2.72
C GLU A 84 -1.84 -10.03 -3.41
N ARG A 85 -3.17 -9.94 -3.40
CA ARG A 85 -3.91 -8.85 -4.03
C ARG A 85 -4.94 -8.30 -3.08
N SER A 86 -5.03 -6.98 -3.06
CA SER A 86 -6.06 -6.23 -2.35
C SER A 86 -6.60 -5.15 -3.28
N SER A 87 -7.86 -4.77 -3.09
CA SER A 87 -8.53 -3.75 -3.88
C SER A 87 -9.58 -2.98 -3.08
N THR A 88 -9.85 -1.75 -3.52
CA THR A 88 -10.90 -0.92 -2.93
C THR A 88 -12.29 -1.50 -3.20
N VAL A 89 -12.43 -2.26 -4.30
CA VAL A 89 -13.69 -2.94 -4.69
C VAL A 89 -13.98 -4.12 -3.77
N GLU A 90 -12.97 -4.89 -3.39
CA GLU A 90 -13.10 -6.01 -2.44
C GLU A 90 -13.16 -5.54 -0.98
N GLY A 91 -12.86 -4.26 -0.71
CA GLY A 91 -12.94 -3.65 0.62
C GLY A 91 -11.78 -3.98 1.56
N ASN A 92 -10.75 -4.67 1.07
CA ASN A 92 -9.52 -4.98 1.82
C ASN A 92 -8.39 -3.96 1.59
N LEU A 93 -8.60 -2.94 0.75
CA LEU A 93 -7.68 -1.84 0.50
C LEU A 93 -8.38 -0.48 0.71
N THR A 94 -7.73 0.44 1.40
CA THR A 94 -8.11 1.86 1.45
C THR A 94 -6.99 2.70 0.88
N VAL A 95 -7.32 3.63 -0.01
CA VAL A 95 -6.36 4.56 -0.60
C VAL A 95 -6.85 5.99 -0.39
N THR A 96 -5.99 6.85 0.12
CA THR A 96 -6.30 8.26 0.38
C THR A 96 -5.25 9.15 -0.28
N SER A 97 -5.68 10.19 -1.00
CA SER A 97 -4.77 11.27 -1.40
C SER A 97 -4.52 12.17 -0.20
N VAL A 98 -3.27 12.19 0.26
CA VAL A 98 -2.83 13.02 1.40
C VAL A 98 -2.55 14.45 0.92
N ARG A 99 -1.87 14.56 -0.23
CA ARG A 99 -1.60 15.79 -0.96
C ARG A 99 -1.30 15.44 -2.42
N ASP A 100 -1.10 16.47 -3.25
CA ASP A 100 -0.69 16.26 -4.63
C ASP A 100 0.63 15.47 -4.70
N GLY A 101 0.64 14.41 -5.50
CA GLY A 101 1.78 13.49 -5.62
C GLY A 101 1.96 12.50 -4.46
N GLU A 102 1.01 12.37 -3.52
CA GLU A 102 1.12 11.38 -2.43
C GLU A 102 -0.16 10.60 -2.17
N LEU A 103 -0.01 9.27 -2.10
CA LEU A 103 -1.06 8.32 -1.75
C LEU A 103 -0.68 7.54 -0.49
N GLU A 104 -1.53 7.62 0.53
CA GLU A 104 -1.51 6.72 1.67
C GLU A 104 -2.39 5.51 1.39
N VAL A 105 -1.85 4.32 1.63
CA VAL A 105 -2.48 3.04 1.30
C VAL A 105 -2.50 2.17 2.54
N HIS A 106 -3.69 1.67 2.90
CA HIS A 106 -3.87 0.73 4.00
C HIS A 106 -4.45 -0.57 3.48
N GLU A 107 -3.75 -1.67 3.74
CA GLU A 107 -4.26 -3.02 3.51
C GLU A 107 -4.78 -3.57 4.84
N SER A 108 -6.04 -4.02 4.82
CA SER A 108 -6.70 -4.57 6.00
C SER A 108 -6.78 -6.08 5.88
N ASP A 109 -5.96 -6.77 6.66
CA ASP A 109 -6.09 -8.20 6.93
C ASP A 109 -6.45 -8.39 8.42
N VAL A 110 -7.09 -9.51 8.75
CA VAL A 110 -7.51 -9.84 10.12
C VAL A 110 -6.32 -9.88 11.10
N LEU A 111 -5.14 -10.27 10.62
CA LEU A 111 -3.94 -10.50 11.44
C LEU A 111 -2.82 -9.49 11.16
N VAL A 112 -2.88 -8.80 10.03
CA VAL A 112 -1.83 -7.90 9.54
C VAL A 112 -2.44 -6.56 9.17
N LYS A 113 -1.83 -5.49 9.69
CA LYS A 113 -2.13 -4.13 9.26
C LYS A 113 -0.94 -3.60 8.50
N SER A 114 -1.11 -3.39 7.20
CA SER A 114 -0.06 -2.82 6.37
C SER A 114 -0.39 -1.38 6.02
N THR A 115 0.60 -0.51 6.10
CA THR A 115 0.48 0.91 5.75
C THR A 115 1.64 1.29 4.83
N TYR A 116 1.32 2.00 3.76
CA TYR A 116 2.27 2.46 2.76
C TYR A 116 2.02 3.93 2.40
N LEU A 117 3.08 4.65 2.09
CA LEU A 117 3.04 5.98 1.50
C LEU A 117 3.81 5.93 0.18
N PHE A 118 3.11 6.18 -0.92
CA PHE A 118 3.68 6.30 -2.25
C PHE A 118 3.78 7.78 -2.62
N SER A 119 4.99 8.26 -2.87
CA SER A 119 5.23 9.60 -3.42
C SER A 119 5.60 9.48 -4.90
N PHE A 120 4.98 10.28 -5.76
CA PHE A 120 5.14 10.22 -7.20
C PHE A 120 5.09 11.62 -7.82
N GLU A 121 5.54 11.73 -9.07
CA GLU A 121 5.41 12.95 -9.86
C GLU A 121 4.01 13.04 -10.48
N PRO A 122 3.19 14.05 -10.12
CA PRO A 122 1.85 14.20 -10.69
C PRO A 122 1.89 14.42 -12.20
N THR A 123 0.88 13.90 -12.91
CA THR A 123 0.72 14.15 -14.34
C THR A 123 -0.70 14.67 -14.60
N SER A 124 -0.83 15.66 -15.49
CA SER A 124 -2.07 16.43 -15.59
C SER A 124 -3.20 15.74 -16.35
N ASN A 125 -2.93 14.68 -17.14
CA ASN A 125 -3.94 13.97 -17.95
C ASN A 125 -3.52 12.54 -18.33
N SER A 126 -2.63 11.92 -17.56
CA SER A 126 -2.11 10.57 -17.85
C SER A 126 -2.02 9.72 -16.58
N ILE A 127 -1.67 8.45 -16.76
CA ILE A 127 -1.37 7.56 -15.64
C ILE A 127 0.01 7.94 -15.09
N ALA A 128 0.08 8.39 -13.84
CA ALA A 128 1.37 8.67 -13.21
C ALA A 128 2.10 7.37 -12.87
N ASP A 129 3.30 7.19 -13.39
CA ASP A 129 4.12 5.97 -13.22
C ASP A 129 5.51 6.24 -12.60
N ASN A 130 5.86 7.51 -12.40
CA ASN A 130 7.16 7.92 -11.87
C ASN A 130 7.13 8.02 -10.35
N LEU A 131 7.55 6.96 -9.67
CA LEU A 131 7.69 6.92 -8.22
C LEU A 131 8.95 7.69 -7.76
N THR A 132 8.77 8.63 -6.85
CA THR A 132 9.83 9.49 -6.29
C THR A 132 10.16 9.17 -4.84
N GLY A 133 9.25 8.49 -4.13
CA GLY A 133 9.45 8.10 -2.73
C GLY A 133 8.54 6.94 -2.33
N PHE A 134 9.00 6.19 -1.34
CA PHE A 134 8.22 5.12 -0.73
C PHE A 134 8.60 4.96 0.75
N SER A 135 7.59 4.80 1.60
CA SER A 135 7.76 4.29 2.95
C SER A 135 6.61 3.36 3.29
N GLY A 136 6.82 2.44 4.22
CA GLY A 136 5.75 1.56 4.67
C GLY A 136 6.25 0.32 5.36
N GLY A 137 5.31 -0.57 5.65
CA GLY A 137 5.57 -1.80 6.38
C GLY A 137 4.29 -2.39 6.91
N PHE A 138 4.42 -3.33 7.83
CA PHE A 138 3.26 -3.92 8.48
C PHE A 138 3.50 -4.19 9.96
N VAL A 139 2.39 -4.23 10.68
CA VAL A 139 2.32 -4.69 12.06
C VAL A 139 1.51 -5.96 12.09
N LYS A 140 2.07 -7.02 12.67
CA LYS A 140 1.42 -8.33 12.81
C LYS A 140 1.31 -8.70 14.28
N ASN A 141 0.11 -9.02 14.71
CA ASN A 141 -0.12 -9.60 16.02
C ASN A 141 0.14 -11.11 15.94
N SER A 142 1.31 -11.55 16.38
CA SER A 142 1.67 -12.97 16.33
C SER A 142 1.17 -13.68 17.58
N ILE A 143 0.15 -14.52 17.43
CA ILE A 143 -0.37 -15.37 18.50
C ILE A 143 0.69 -16.40 18.93
N ILE A 144 1.43 -16.95 17.97
CA ILE A 144 2.46 -17.98 18.21
C ILE A 144 3.67 -17.41 18.95
N ALA A 145 4.06 -16.18 18.62
CA ALA A 145 5.22 -15.54 19.24
C ALA A 145 4.85 -14.66 20.44
N GLU A 146 3.56 -14.62 20.81
CA GLU A 146 2.98 -13.77 21.87
C GLU A 146 3.49 -12.31 21.85
N LYS A 147 3.79 -11.80 20.65
CA LYS A 147 4.36 -10.47 20.46
C LYS A 147 3.83 -9.78 19.21
N VAL A 148 3.86 -8.46 19.27
CA VAL A 148 3.65 -7.60 18.11
C VAL A 148 4.94 -7.58 17.30
N LEU A 149 4.85 -8.01 16.05
CA LEU A 149 5.94 -7.93 15.08
C LEU A 149 5.75 -6.68 14.23
N THR A 150 6.76 -5.83 14.19
CA THR A 150 6.79 -4.65 13.31
C THR A 150 7.87 -4.86 12.26
N VAL A 151 7.46 -4.81 10.99
CA VAL A 151 8.35 -4.92 9.84
C VAL A 151 8.30 -3.62 9.06
N GLU A 152 9.48 -3.06 8.80
CA GLU A 152 9.69 -1.90 7.95
C GLU A 152 10.08 -2.38 6.54
N TYR A 153 9.61 -1.68 5.51
CA TYR A 153 10.00 -1.94 4.13
C TYR A 153 11.02 -0.90 3.65
N ILE A 154 12.18 -1.38 3.23
CA ILE A 154 13.29 -0.57 2.72
C ILE A 154 13.30 -0.65 1.19
N PRO A 155 13.00 0.43 0.46
CA PRO A 155 12.98 0.41 -0.99
C PRO A 155 14.40 0.27 -1.57
N LEU A 156 14.51 -0.48 -2.65
CA LEU A 156 15.77 -0.61 -3.38
C LEU A 156 16.10 0.71 -4.08
N LYS A 157 17.35 1.15 -3.94
CA LYS A 157 17.80 2.47 -4.41
C LYS A 157 18.23 2.39 -5.87
N LYS A 158 17.27 2.49 -6.80
CA LYS A 158 17.39 2.77 -8.26
C LYS A 158 16.09 2.34 -8.94
N ARG A 159 15.76 2.94 -10.09
CA ARG A 159 14.56 2.59 -10.87
C ARG A 159 14.60 1.14 -11.40
N PHE A 160 15.77 0.70 -11.85
CA PHE A 160 15.99 -0.66 -12.31
C PHE A 160 17.29 -1.19 -11.71
N ILE A 161 17.24 -2.39 -11.17
CA ILE A 161 18.40 -3.12 -10.68
C ILE A 161 18.24 -4.59 -11.03
N GLU A 162 19.35 -5.20 -11.37
CA GLU A 162 19.43 -6.64 -11.53
C GLU A 162 19.85 -7.23 -10.19
N VAL A 163 19.00 -8.08 -9.63
CA VAL A 163 19.27 -8.79 -8.39
C VAL A 163 19.36 -10.27 -8.71
N LYS A 164 20.48 -10.89 -8.36
CA LYS A 164 20.61 -12.33 -8.38
C LYS A 164 19.90 -12.89 -7.16
N LEU A 165 18.92 -13.76 -7.38
CA LEU A 165 18.22 -14.47 -6.31
C LEU A 165 19.10 -15.63 -5.79
N ASP A 166 18.98 -15.93 -4.50
CA ASP A 166 19.81 -16.91 -3.78
C ASP A 166 19.39 -18.35 -4.04
N CYS A 167 18.11 -18.57 -4.36
CA CYS A 167 17.58 -19.88 -4.68
C CYS A 167 16.75 -19.86 -5.97
N SER A 168 16.58 -21.04 -6.57
CA SER A 168 15.78 -21.20 -7.79
C SER A 168 14.29 -21.01 -7.49
N VAL A 169 13.54 -20.56 -8.49
CA VAL A 169 12.07 -20.52 -8.40
C VAL A 169 11.52 -21.93 -8.53
N LEU A 170 10.56 -22.29 -7.68
CA LEU A 170 9.76 -23.51 -7.84
C LEU A 170 8.37 -23.13 -8.38
N LEU A 171 8.05 -23.63 -9.57
CA LEU A 171 6.80 -23.38 -10.27
C LEU A 171 5.92 -24.63 -10.26
N PRO A 172 4.62 -24.52 -9.93
CA PRO A 172 3.72 -25.65 -10.00
C PRO A 172 3.48 -26.06 -11.47
N GLY A 173 3.47 -27.37 -11.71
CA GLY A 173 3.07 -27.99 -12.97
C GLY A 173 1.82 -28.84 -12.81
N LEU A 174 1.39 -29.48 -13.90
CA LEU A 174 0.35 -30.52 -13.84
C LEU A 174 0.97 -31.85 -13.39
N SER A 175 0.24 -32.66 -12.63
CA SER A 175 0.62 -34.06 -12.45
C SER A 175 0.57 -34.76 -13.79
N GLU A 176 1.55 -35.62 -14.06
CA GLU A 176 1.48 -36.51 -15.22
C GLU A 176 0.21 -37.38 -15.11
N PRO A 177 -0.49 -37.64 -16.24
CA PRO A 177 -1.71 -38.43 -16.26
C PRO A 177 -1.49 -39.90 -15.84
#